data_AF-A0A9E2Q2U0-F1
#
_entry.id   AF-A0A9E2Q2U0-F1
#
_cell.length_a   1.000
_cell.length_b   1.000
_cell.length_c   1.000
_cell.angle_alpha   90.00
_cell.angle_beta   90.00
_cell.angle_gamma   90.00
#
_symmetry.space_group_name_H-M   'P 1'
#
loop_
_entity.id
_entity.type
_entity.pdbx_description
1 polymer ?
#
loop_
_entity_poly.entity_id
_entity_poly.type
_entity_poly.pdbx_seq_one_letter_code
_entity_poly.pdbx_strand_id
1 'polypeptide(L)'
;MLSIVGTIPDKDLPLIAGSVSMKGDEICLNEWRIPVNRGTPALLAAAIMTGNMLDQPAPFVYLAGDIGLGNGSRQLYEYLTRHVGQSDAHAITFHYLQPDIDWHNKVMLAIDEMPKHPLLIADAGYMYTAKMSGQSQAYDLFTPDIG
;
A
#
# COMPACT_ATOMS: atom_id res chain seq x y z
N MET A 1 -8.89 2.98 -10.26
CA MET A 1 -8.65 3.59 -8.94
C MET A 1 -7.21 3.32 -8.50
N LEU A 2 -6.56 4.22 -7.73
CA LEU A 2 -5.24 3.96 -7.11
C LEU A 2 -5.43 3.25 -5.77
N SER A 3 -4.72 2.14 -5.56
CA SER A 3 -4.64 1.48 -4.26
C SER A 3 -3.27 1.66 -3.62
N ILE A 4 -3.22 1.92 -2.32
CA ILE A 4 -1.96 2.04 -1.57
C ILE A 4 -1.96 1.04 -0.42
N VAL A 5 -0.97 0.14 -0.44
CA VAL A 5 -0.68 -0.81 0.62
C VAL A 5 0.50 -0.29 1.41
N GLY A 6 0.36 -0.15 2.72
CA GLY A 6 1.52 0.22 3.53
C GLY A 6 1.29 0.18 5.02
N THR A 7 2.38 0.28 5.76
CA THR A 7 2.33 0.25 7.23
C THR A 7 2.32 1.65 7.83
N ILE A 8 1.70 1.77 9.01
CA ILE A 8 1.70 2.98 9.83
C ILE A 8 2.56 2.71 11.07
N PRO A 9 3.45 3.62 11.51
CA PRO A 9 4.30 3.42 12.69
C PRO A 9 3.53 3.56 14.01
N ASP A 10 2.46 2.78 14.14
CA ASP A 10 1.57 2.67 15.28
C ASP A 10 1.26 1.19 15.48
N LYS A 11 1.69 0.61 16.61
CA LYS A 11 1.50 -0.83 16.88
C LYS A 11 0.04 -1.23 17.12
N ASP A 12 -0.81 -0.27 17.49
CA ASP A 12 -2.18 -0.52 17.95
C ASP A 12 -3.20 -0.33 16.81
N LEU A 13 -2.75 0.19 15.66
CA LEU A 13 -3.58 0.29 14.46
C LEU A 13 -3.86 -1.11 13.89
N PRO A 14 -5.13 -1.56 13.84
CA PRO A 14 -5.46 -2.83 13.23
C PRO A 14 -5.30 -2.77 11.71
N LEU A 15 -5.43 -3.92 11.05
CA LEU A 15 -5.59 -3.92 9.61
C LEU A 15 -6.92 -3.25 9.23
N ILE A 16 -6.83 -2.18 8.45
CA ILE A 16 -7.97 -1.42 7.93
C ILE A 16 -7.86 -1.30 6.41
N ALA A 17 -9.00 -1.36 5.74
CA ALA A 17 -9.09 -1.21 4.30
C ALA A 17 -10.31 -0.38 3.90
N GLY A 18 -10.14 0.53 2.94
CA GLY A 18 -11.21 1.40 2.49
C GLY A 18 -10.75 2.66 1.77
N SER A 19 -11.70 3.47 1.31
CA SER A 19 -11.42 4.78 0.73
C SER A 19 -11.10 5.79 1.83
N VAL A 20 -10.05 6.57 1.64
CA VAL A 20 -9.58 7.59 2.59
C VAL A 20 -10.03 9.00 2.22
N SER A 21 -10.02 9.89 3.19
CA SER A 21 -10.18 11.33 2.98
C SER A 21 -9.17 12.11 3.81
N MET A 22 -8.98 13.40 3.49
CA MET A 22 -8.15 14.33 4.25
C MET A 22 -9.04 15.25 5.08
N LYS A 23 -8.70 15.44 6.37
CA LYS A 23 -9.27 16.49 7.21
C LYS A 23 -8.14 17.20 7.95
N GLY A 24 -7.83 18.43 7.54
CA GLY A 24 -6.68 19.15 8.06
C GLY A 24 -5.39 18.42 7.70
N ASP A 25 -4.63 18.01 8.70
CA ASP A 25 -3.37 17.25 8.62
C ASP A 25 -3.55 15.76 8.96
N GLU A 26 -4.77 15.23 8.90
CA GLU A 26 -5.07 13.83 9.19
C GLU A 26 -5.69 13.09 7.99
N ILE A 27 -5.22 11.86 7.78
CA ILE A 27 -5.89 10.86 6.94
C ILE A 27 -7.03 10.24 7.75
N CYS A 28 -8.22 10.23 7.18
CA CYS A 28 -9.44 9.72 7.81
C CYS A 28 -9.94 8.47 7.08
N LEU A 29 -10.14 7.39 7.83
CA LEU A 29 -10.82 6.16 7.38
C LEU A 29 -11.71 5.66 8.52
N ASN A 30 -13.03 5.70 8.34
CA ASN A 30 -14.01 5.39 9.38
C ASN A 30 -13.72 6.18 10.70
N GLU A 31 -13.58 5.47 11.83
CA GLU A 31 -13.20 6.01 13.14
C GLU A 31 -11.72 6.38 13.26
N TRP A 32 -10.87 5.90 12.33
CA TRP A 32 -9.44 6.10 12.39
C TRP A 32 -9.03 7.48 11.88
N ARG A 33 -8.12 8.11 12.62
CA ARG A 33 -7.48 9.39 12.30
C ARG A 33 -5.98 9.17 12.38
N ILE A 34 -5.29 9.31 11.25
CA ILE A 34 -3.87 9.03 11.14
C ILE A 34 -3.16 10.35 10.80
N PRO A 35 -2.31 10.88 11.70
CA PRO A 35 -1.61 12.14 11.45
C PRO A 35 -0.62 12.01 10.29
N VAL A 36 -0.59 13.02 9.43
CA VAL A 36 0.33 13.10 8.30
C VAL A 36 1.70 13.55 8.78
N ASN A 37 2.55 12.59 9.11
CA ASN A 37 3.92 12.86 9.58
C ASN A 37 4.97 12.50 8.51
N ARG A 38 5.12 11.20 8.21
CA ARG A 38 6.13 10.64 7.29
C ARG A 38 5.70 9.28 6.78
N GLY A 39 6.35 8.78 5.73
CA GLY A 39 6.09 7.45 5.16
C GLY A 39 4.69 7.33 4.59
N THR A 40 4.00 6.21 4.85
CA THR A 40 2.68 5.92 4.25
C THR A 40 1.65 7.03 4.44
N PRO A 41 1.49 7.66 5.63
CA PRO A 41 0.65 8.85 5.77
C PRO A 41 1.00 10.01 4.84
N ALA A 42 2.29 10.28 4.63
CA ALA A 42 2.75 11.36 3.75
C ALA A 42 2.49 11.04 2.27
N LEU A 43 2.75 9.79 1.85
CA LEU A 43 2.39 9.30 0.52
C LEU A 43 0.87 9.42 0.29
N LEU A 44 0.06 9.03 1.26
CA LEU A 44 -1.40 9.13 1.17
C LEU A 44 -1.88 10.57 1.06
N ALA A 45 -1.35 11.47 1.89
CA ALA A 45 -1.70 12.88 1.81
C ALA A 45 -1.36 13.46 0.44
N ALA A 46 -0.16 13.17 -0.09
CA ALA A 46 0.23 13.59 -1.43
C ALA A 46 -0.70 13.01 -2.50
N ALA A 47 -0.99 11.71 -2.46
CA ALA A 47 -1.88 11.04 -3.41
C ALA A 47 -3.31 11.61 -3.39
N ILE A 48 -3.86 11.89 -2.21
CA ILE A 48 -5.19 12.48 -2.06
C ILE A 48 -5.19 13.91 -2.62
N MET A 49 -4.22 14.74 -2.24
CA MET A 49 -4.15 16.13 -2.68
C MET A 49 -3.95 16.25 -4.19
N THR A 50 -3.05 15.43 -4.76
CA THR A 50 -2.84 15.35 -6.20
C THR A 50 -4.07 14.82 -6.91
N GLY A 51 -4.70 13.77 -6.39
CA GLY A 51 -5.93 13.20 -6.95
C GLY A 51 -7.06 14.23 -7.01
N ASN A 52 -7.27 14.96 -5.92
CA ASN A 52 -8.27 16.04 -5.87
C ASN A 52 -8.00 17.14 -6.90
N MET A 53 -6.74 17.52 -7.11
CA MET A 53 -6.36 18.53 -8.11
C MET A 53 -6.57 18.04 -9.56
N LEU A 54 -6.54 16.72 -9.78
CA LEU A 54 -6.68 16.08 -11.09
C LEU A 54 -8.07 15.46 -11.31
N ASP A 55 -9.06 15.81 -10.48
CA ASP A 55 -10.42 15.25 -10.49
C ASP A 55 -10.45 13.70 -10.49
N GLN A 56 -9.52 13.09 -9.75
CA GLN A 56 -9.45 11.64 -9.56
C GLN A 56 -10.16 11.20 -8.28
N PRO A 57 -10.70 9.96 -8.24
CA PRO A 57 -11.25 9.41 -7.01
C PRO A 57 -10.16 9.27 -5.93
N ALA A 58 -10.58 9.36 -4.67
CA ALA A 58 -9.69 9.13 -3.55
C ALA A 58 -9.05 7.73 -3.62
N PRO A 59 -7.80 7.56 -3.16
CA PRO A 59 -7.18 6.26 -3.10
C PRO A 59 -7.95 5.30 -2.20
N PHE A 60 -7.92 4.02 -2.57
CA PHE A 60 -8.27 2.93 -1.66
C PHE A 60 -7.01 2.48 -0.93
N VAL A 61 -7.11 2.13 0.35
CA VAL A 61 -5.94 1.77 1.15
C VAL A 61 -6.07 0.40 1.76
N TYR A 62 -4.92 -0.22 2.02
CA TYR A 62 -4.75 -1.35 2.92
C TYR A 62 -3.65 -0.97 3.89
N LEU A 63 -4.03 -0.66 5.13
CA LEU A 63 -3.11 -0.17 6.15
C LEU A 63 -3.10 -1.10 7.35
N ALA A 64 -1.93 -1.24 7.97
CA ALA A 64 -1.80 -1.91 9.25
C ALA A 64 -0.71 -1.26 10.09
N GLY A 65 -0.85 -1.37 11.39
CA GLY A 65 0.16 -0.94 12.33
C GLY A 65 1.44 -1.79 12.29
N ASP A 66 2.60 -1.15 12.12
CA ASP A 66 3.90 -1.81 12.20
C ASP A 66 4.99 -0.85 12.68
N ILE A 67 5.67 -1.20 13.77
CA ILE A 67 6.79 -0.44 14.33
C ILE A 67 8.16 -0.99 13.90
N GLY A 68 8.20 -1.79 12.83
CA GLY A 68 9.42 -2.40 12.27
C GLY A 68 9.64 -3.87 12.67
N LEU A 69 8.62 -4.52 13.27
CA LEU A 69 8.68 -5.94 13.67
C LEU A 69 8.05 -6.87 12.63
N GLY A 70 7.36 -6.32 11.62
CA GLY A 70 6.78 -7.08 10.51
C GLY A 70 5.39 -7.62 10.76
N ASN A 71 4.80 -7.38 11.93
CA ASN A 71 3.50 -7.93 12.28
C ASN A 71 2.39 -7.34 11.41
N GLY A 72 2.41 -6.02 11.18
CA GLY A 72 1.48 -5.37 10.26
C GLY A 72 1.73 -5.76 8.82
N SER A 73 3.01 -5.86 8.42
CA SER A 73 3.40 -6.30 7.07
C SER A 73 2.85 -7.69 6.74
N ARG A 74 3.02 -8.68 7.65
CA ARG A 74 2.47 -10.03 7.47
C ARG A 74 0.95 -10.05 7.40
N GLN A 75 0.27 -9.27 8.24
CA GLN A 75 -1.20 -9.14 8.18
C GLN A 75 -1.65 -8.58 6.83
N LEU A 76 -0.98 -7.55 6.31
CA LEU A 76 -1.28 -6.97 5.01
C LEU A 76 -1.09 -7.99 3.89
N TYR A 77 0.03 -8.72 3.89
CA TYR A 77 0.27 -9.76 2.89
C TYR A 77 -0.83 -10.82 2.94
N GLU A 78 -1.11 -11.40 4.11
CA GLU A 78 -2.14 -12.42 4.27
C GLU A 78 -3.50 -11.91 3.79
N TYR A 79 -3.88 -10.70 4.17
CA TYR A 79 -5.14 -10.10 3.77
C TYR A 79 -5.23 -9.92 2.25
N LEU A 80 -4.16 -9.41 1.62
CA LEU A 80 -4.13 -9.18 0.18
C LEU A 80 -4.29 -10.46 -0.63
N THR A 81 -3.72 -11.59 -0.19
CA THR A 81 -3.90 -12.88 -0.90
C THR A 81 -5.36 -13.30 -1.06
N ARG A 82 -6.27 -12.77 -0.23
CA ARG A 82 -7.69 -13.12 -0.23
C ARG A 82 -8.59 -12.03 -0.82
N HIS A 83 -8.15 -10.77 -0.77
CA HIS A 83 -9.00 -9.61 -1.04
C HIS A 83 -8.55 -8.76 -2.22
N VAL A 84 -7.28 -8.83 -2.66
CA VAL A 84 -6.78 -7.97 -3.75
C VAL A 84 -7.54 -8.21 -5.06
N GLY A 85 -7.93 -9.47 -5.34
CA GLY A 85 -8.71 -9.86 -6.51
C GLY A 85 -10.11 -9.24 -6.59
N GLN A 86 -10.64 -8.73 -5.48
CA GLN A 86 -11.95 -8.08 -5.40
C GLN A 86 -11.87 -6.58 -5.68
N SER A 87 -10.66 -6.03 -5.79
CA SER A 87 -10.42 -4.62 -6.09
C SER A 87 -10.50 -4.34 -7.60
N ASP A 88 -11.04 -3.17 -7.96
CA ASP A 88 -10.96 -2.59 -9.31
C ASP A 88 -9.75 -1.64 -9.46
N ALA A 89 -8.66 -1.92 -8.74
CA ALA A 89 -7.44 -1.13 -8.80
C ALA A 89 -6.88 -1.10 -10.24
N HIS A 90 -6.56 0.09 -10.72
CA HIS A 90 -5.79 0.28 -11.96
C HIS A 90 -4.30 0.40 -11.68
N ALA A 91 -3.94 0.79 -10.45
CA ALA A 91 -2.58 0.82 -9.97
C ALA A 91 -2.56 0.42 -8.49
N ILE A 92 -1.53 -0.33 -8.07
CA ILE A 92 -1.28 -0.71 -6.69
C ILE A 92 0.14 -0.28 -6.32
N THR A 93 0.24 0.60 -5.32
CA THR A 93 1.51 1.00 -4.72
C THR A 93 1.74 0.22 -3.44
N PHE A 94 2.89 -0.42 -3.33
CA PHE A 94 3.35 -1.06 -2.10
C PHE A 94 4.43 -0.20 -1.45
N HIS A 95 4.21 0.18 -0.19
CA HIS A 95 5.04 1.16 0.51
C HIS A 95 5.33 0.74 1.96
N TYR A 96 6.60 0.64 2.34
CA TYR A 96 7.06 0.26 3.69
C TYR A 96 6.45 -1.05 4.25
N LEU A 97 6.36 -2.11 3.46
CA LEU A 97 6.17 -3.47 4.03
C LEU A 97 7.55 -4.10 4.28
N GLN A 98 7.67 -4.83 5.39
CA GLN A 98 8.88 -5.57 5.70
C GLN A 98 9.11 -6.68 4.65
N PRO A 99 10.35 -6.90 4.18
CA PRO A 99 10.63 -7.92 3.18
C PRO A 99 10.26 -9.34 3.62
N ASP A 100 9.41 -9.98 2.83
CA ASP A 100 9.04 -11.38 2.97
C ASP A 100 8.73 -11.96 1.57
N ILE A 101 9.61 -12.82 1.06
CA ILE A 101 9.54 -13.33 -0.32
C ILE A 101 8.35 -14.29 -0.50
N ASP A 102 8.08 -15.14 0.49
CA ASP A 102 7.02 -16.13 0.41
C ASP A 102 5.65 -15.46 0.37
N TRP A 103 5.45 -14.47 1.24
CA TRP A 103 4.23 -13.68 1.25
C TRP A 103 4.08 -12.79 0.03
N HIS A 104 5.15 -12.13 -0.41
CA HIS A 104 5.18 -11.38 -1.67
C HIS A 104 4.69 -12.24 -2.84
N ASN A 105 5.27 -13.44 -3.02
CA ASN A 105 4.93 -14.31 -4.14
C ASN A 105 3.47 -14.76 -4.11
N LYS A 106 2.90 -15.00 -2.92
CA LYS A 106 1.46 -15.31 -2.80
C LYS A 106 0.58 -14.13 -3.19
N VAL A 107 0.97 -12.90 -2.85
CA VAL A 107 0.24 -11.71 -3.28
C VAL A 107 0.32 -11.52 -4.79
N MET A 108 1.49 -11.77 -5.40
CA MET A 108 1.63 -11.73 -6.86
C MET A 108 0.70 -12.73 -7.55
N LEU A 109 0.61 -13.97 -7.06
CA LEU A 109 -0.34 -14.96 -7.60
C LEU A 109 -1.79 -14.46 -7.52
N ALA A 110 -2.18 -13.81 -6.42
CA ALA A 110 -3.53 -13.25 -6.29
C ALA A 110 -3.77 -12.04 -7.21
N ILE A 111 -2.73 -11.29 -7.58
CA ILE A 111 -2.80 -10.20 -8.55
C ILE A 111 -2.89 -10.75 -9.98
N ASP A 112 -2.15 -11.82 -10.30
CA ASP A 112 -2.21 -12.48 -11.61
C ASP A 112 -3.61 -13.05 -11.94
N GLU A 113 -4.38 -13.40 -10.89
CA GLU A 113 -5.77 -13.85 -11.01
C GLU A 113 -6.77 -12.70 -11.22
N MET A 114 -6.35 -11.43 -11.13
CA MET A 114 -7.23 -10.29 -11.34
C MET A 114 -7.72 -10.24 -12.81
N PRO A 115 -9.01 -9.91 -13.07
CA PRO A 115 -9.52 -9.79 -14.44
C PRO A 115 -8.79 -8.74 -15.29
N LYS A 116 -8.21 -7.73 -14.64
CA LYS A 116 -7.35 -6.72 -15.25
C LYS A 116 -6.11 -6.59 -14.38
N HIS A 117 -4.95 -6.80 -14.99
CA HIS A 117 -3.68 -6.63 -14.30
C HIS A 117 -3.45 -5.14 -14.00
N PRO A 118 -3.30 -4.75 -12.73
CA PRO A 118 -3.03 -3.36 -12.35
C PRO A 118 -1.58 -2.98 -12.68
N LEU A 119 -1.31 -1.68 -12.78
CA LEU A 119 0.05 -1.17 -12.73
C LEU A 119 0.63 -1.40 -11.33
N LEU A 120 1.83 -1.94 -11.23
CA LEU A 120 2.47 -2.26 -9.96
C LEU A 120 3.61 -1.29 -9.66
N ILE A 121 3.54 -0.64 -8.50
CA ILE A 121 4.53 0.34 -8.04
C ILE A 121 5.20 -0.18 -6.77
N ALA A 122 6.51 -0.37 -6.83
CA ALA A 122 7.34 -0.73 -5.69
C ALA A 122 8.03 0.53 -5.13
N ASP A 123 7.55 1.00 -3.99
CA ASP A 123 7.96 2.28 -3.39
C ASP A 123 8.77 2.09 -2.10
N ALA A 124 9.73 2.99 -1.87
CA ALA A 124 10.58 3.02 -0.69
C ALA A 124 11.17 1.64 -0.37
N GLY A 125 11.12 1.19 0.89
CA GLY A 125 11.70 -0.09 1.31
C GLY A 125 11.13 -1.33 0.59
N TYR A 126 9.93 -1.25 0.01
CA TYR A 126 9.30 -2.40 -0.65
C TYR A 126 10.02 -2.83 -1.93
N MET A 127 10.75 -1.92 -2.57
CA MET A 127 11.55 -2.23 -3.76
C MET A 127 12.54 -3.39 -3.53
N TYR A 128 13.05 -3.53 -2.30
CA TYR A 128 13.98 -4.60 -1.97
C TYR A 128 13.28 -5.95 -2.01
N THR A 129 12.05 -6.05 -1.53
CA THR A 129 11.24 -7.27 -1.63
C THR A 129 11.01 -7.67 -3.09
N ALA A 130 10.62 -6.71 -3.94
CA ALA A 130 10.39 -6.95 -5.36
C ALA A 130 11.67 -7.42 -6.09
N LYS A 131 12.83 -6.88 -5.73
CA LYS A 131 14.13 -7.29 -6.30
C LYS A 131 14.58 -8.66 -5.77
N MET A 132 14.50 -8.87 -4.46
CA MET A 132 14.95 -10.10 -3.81
C MET A 132 14.11 -11.31 -4.18
N SER A 133 12.82 -11.12 -4.49
CA SER A 133 11.93 -12.19 -4.95
C SER A 133 12.24 -12.67 -6.38
N GLY A 134 13.07 -11.94 -7.13
CA GLY A 134 13.31 -12.19 -8.55
C GLY A 134 12.17 -11.72 -9.47
N GLN A 135 11.15 -11.04 -8.93
CA GLN A 135 9.98 -10.59 -9.68
C GLN A 135 10.03 -9.10 -10.05
N SER A 136 11.20 -8.48 -10.10
CA SER A 136 11.31 -7.04 -10.39
C SER A 136 10.70 -6.64 -11.73
N GLN A 137 10.69 -7.55 -12.71
CA GLN A 137 10.08 -7.31 -14.03
C GLN A 137 8.55 -7.29 -14.02
N ALA A 138 7.91 -7.76 -12.94
CA ALA A 138 6.46 -7.67 -12.78
C ALA A 138 6.01 -6.27 -12.32
N TYR A 139 6.95 -5.40 -11.92
CA TYR A 139 6.64 -4.03 -11.47
C TYR A 139 6.91 -3.02 -12.58
N ASP A 140 5.94 -2.14 -12.82
CA ASP A 140 6.00 -1.10 -13.85
C ASP A 140 6.83 0.11 -13.41
N LEU A 141 6.87 0.39 -12.10
CA LEU A 141 7.58 1.54 -11.56
C LEU A 141 8.26 1.21 -10.23
N PHE A 142 9.51 1.65 -10.13
CA PHE A 142 10.28 1.69 -8.89
C PHE A 142 10.48 3.14 -8.48
N THR A 143 10.13 3.46 -7.24
CA THR A 143 10.31 4.78 -6.63
C THR A 143 11.22 4.65 -5.41
N PRO A 144 12.54 4.50 -5.62
CA PRO A 144 13.49 4.41 -4.52
C PRO A 144 13.49 5.71 -3.72
N ASP A 145 13.56 5.58 -2.39
CA ASP A 145 13.97 6.72 -1.57
C ASP A 145 15.41 7.10 -1.95
N ILE A 146 15.73 8.40 -1.96
CA ILE A 146 17.06 8.90 -2.31
C ILE A 146 18.10 8.58 -1.22
N GLY A 147 17.67 8.00 -0.10
CA GLY A 147 18.46 7.66 1.08
C GLY A 147 19.72 6.86 0.80
#